data_AF-A0A3B9UWZ8-F1
#
_entry.id   AF-A0A3B9UWZ8-F1
#
_cell.length_a   1.000
_cell.length_b   1.000
_cell.length_c   1.000
_cell.angle_alpha   90.00
_cell.angle_beta   90.00
_cell.angle_gamma   90.00
#
_symmetry.space_group_name_H-M   'P 1'
#
loop_
_entity.id
_entity.type
_entity.pdbx_description
1 polymer ?
#
loop_
_entity_poly.entity_id
_entity_poly.type
_entity_poly.pdbx_seq_one_letter_code
_entity_poly.pdbx_strand_id
1 'polypeptide(L)' 'IDTSKFREDIEYEKAVHLIYVFIEAMTSKHIDAFRSRPDKGLSQIDMLLEELKSYIDILKKGAYESKS' A
#
# COMPACT_ATOMS: atom_id res chain seq x y z
N ILE A 1 -0.01 -11.10 -5.27
CA ILE A 1 -1.42 -10.63 -5.39
C ILE A 1 -2.13 -11.68 -6.23
N ASP A 2 -3.18 -12.29 -5.69
CA ASP A 2 -3.99 -13.26 -6.44
C ASP A 2 -5.13 -12.50 -7.14
N THR A 3 -4.99 -12.26 -8.44
CA THR A 3 -5.97 -11.49 -9.23
C THR A 3 -7.19 -12.31 -9.63
N SER A 4 -7.16 -13.65 -9.46
CA SER A 4 -8.29 -14.53 -9.78
C SER A 4 -9.50 -14.36 -8.87
N LYS A 5 -9.32 -13.66 -7.74
CA LYS A 5 -10.36 -13.36 -6.74
C LYS A 5 -10.77 -11.88 -6.72
N PHE A 6 -10.34 -11.12 -7.73
CA PHE A 6 -10.79 -9.74 -7.86
C PHE A 6 -12.27 -9.73 -8.22
N ARG A 7 -12.97 -8.67 -7.80
CA ARG A 7 -14.35 -8.45 -8.23
C ARG A 7 -14.43 -8.39 -9.75
N GLU A 8 -15.48 -8.93 -10.33
CA GLU A 8 -15.66 -8.99 -11.78
C GLU A 8 -15.65 -7.60 -12.45
N ASP A 9 -16.03 -6.54 -11.72
CA ASP A 9 -16.04 -5.15 -12.19
C ASP A 9 -14.67 -4.47 -12.18
N ILE A 10 -13.61 -5.17 -11.75
CA ILE A 10 -12.27 -4.60 -11.62
C ILE A 10 -11.37 -5.05 -12.76
N GLU A 11 -10.88 -4.07 -13.51
CA GLU A 11 -9.73 -4.26 -14.38
C GLU A 11 -8.45 -4.46 -13.54
N TYR A 12 -7.95 -5.70 -13.52
CA TYR A 12 -6.80 -6.09 -12.70
C TYR A 12 -5.55 -5.24 -12.97
N GLU A 13 -5.31 -4.84 -14.23
CA GLU A 13 -4.17 -3.99 -14.60
C GLU A 13 -4.24 -2.62 -13.91
N LYS A 14 -5.41 -1.97 -13.91
CA LYS A 14 -5.64 -0.67 -13.26
C LYS A 14 -5.50 -0.78 -11.74
N ALA A 15 -6.01 -1.86 -11.15
CA ALA A 15 -5.90 -2.10 -9.71
C ALA A 15 -4.45 -2.35 -9.26
N VAL A 16 -3.69 -3.15 -10.02
CA VAL A 16 -2.27 -3.38 -9.74
C VAL A 16 -1.46 -2.09 -9.91
N HIS A 17 -1.76 -1.32 -10.97
CA HIS A 17 -1.12 -0.02 -11.19
C HIS A 17 -1.40 0.97 -10.05
N LEU A 18 -2.64 1.01 -9.55
CA LEU A 18 -3.01 1.83 -8.40
C LEU A 18 -2.22 1.45 -7.14
N ILE A 19 -2.10 0.14 -6.85
CA ILE A 19 -1.30 -0.36 -5.73
C ILE A 19 0.17 0.07 -5.88
N TYR A 20 0.72 -0.03 -7.09
CA TYR A 20 2.10 0.37 -7.37
C TYR A 20 2.33 1.87 -7.12
N VAL A 21 1.51 2.73 -7.72
CA VAL A 21 1.58 4.20 -7.54
C VAL A 21 1.42 4.58 -6.07
N PHE A 22 0.53 3.90 -5.36
CA PHE A 22 0.32 4.12 -3.94
C PHE A 22 1.57 3.79 -3.09
N ILE A 23 2.18 2.62 -3.33
CA ILE A 23 3.42 2.22 -2.65
C ILE A 23 4.55 3.21 -2.94
N GLU A 24 4.70 3.64 -4.20
CA GLU A 24 5.72 4.60 -4.63
C GLU A 24 5.53 5.96 -3.93
N ALA A 25 4.32 6.50 -3.92
CA ALA A 25 4.00 7.77 -3.27
C ALA A 25 4.26 7.72 -1.75
N MET A 26 3.86 6.62 -1.09
CA MET A 26 4.09 6.43 0.34
C MET A 26 5.58 6.32 0.65
N THR A 27 6.32 5.48 -0.07
CA THR A 27 7.76 5.32 0.17
C THR A 27 8.54 6.61 -0.13
N SER A 28 8.24 7.32 -1.21
CA SER A 28 8.85 8.61 -1.54
C SER A 28 8.66 9.64 -0.45
N LYS A 29 7.42 9.85 0.01
CA LYS A 29 7.09 10.80 1.10
C LYS A 29 7.92 10.56 2.36
N HIS A 30 8.24 9.30 2.65
CA HIS A 30 8.92 8.95 3.88
C HIS A 30 10.44 8.93 3.76
N ILE A 31 11.00 8.58 2.60
CA ILE A 31 12.44 8.74 2.34
C ILE A 31 12.86 10.21 2.57
N ASP A 32 12.03 11.17 2.15
CA ASP A 32 12.29 12.59 2.38
C ASP A 32 12.21 12.97 3.86
N ALA A 33 11.25 12.40 4.60
CA ALA A 33 11.16 12.58 6.05
C ALA A 33 12.39 12.01 6.79
N PHE A 34 12.88 10.83 6.37
CA PHE A 34 14.06 10.18 6.97
C PHE A 34 15.36 10.92 6.72
N ARG A 35 15.56 11.43 5.49
CA ARG A 35 16.75 12.24 5.16
C ARG A 35 16.89 13.45 6.07
N SER A 36 15.78 13.98 6.58
CA SER A 36 15.78 15.14 7.48
C SER A 36 16.02 14.81 8.96
N ARG A 37 15.92 13.54 9.39
CA ARG A 37 15.98 13.10 10.81
C ARG A 37 16.58 11.69 10.99
N PRO A 38 17.90 11.53 10.80
CA PRO A 38 18.58 10.23 10.86
C PRO A 38 18.53 9.56 12.24
N ASP A 39 18.31 10.34 13.31
CA ASP A 39 18.22 9.89 14.71
C ASP A 39 16.94 9.11 15.04
N LYS A 40 15.90 9.18 14.20
CA LYS A 40 14.60 8.51 14.41
C LYS A 40 14.36 7.31 13.48
N GLY A 41 15.39 6.90 12.75
CA GLY A 41 15.31 6.03 11.57
C GLY A 41 14.51 4.74 11.74
N LEU A 42 14.84 3.90 12.72
CA LEU A 42 14.24 2.56 12.82
C LEU A 42 12.82 2.55 13.38
N SER A 43 12.53 3.35 14.42
CA SER A 43 11.21 3.37 15.04
C SER A 43 10.12 3.95 14.14
N GLN A 44 10.49 4.89 13.25
CA GLN A 44 9.56 5.43 12.26
C GLN A 44 9.33 4.47 11.09
N ILE A 45 10.28 3.58 10.77
CA ILE A 45 10.12 2.56 9.70
C ILE A 45 9.03 1.56 10.09
N ASP A 46 9.01 1.11 11.34
CA ASP A 46 8.00 0.14 11.81
C ASP A 46 6.59 0.73 11.74
N MET A 47 6.41 1.97 12.21
CA MET A 47 5.13 2.70 12.10
C MET A 47 4.66 2.82 10.65
N LEU A 48 5.59 3.10 9.74
CA LEU A 48 5.38 3.21 8.31
C LEU A 48 4.91 1.90 7.69
N LEU A 49 5.55 0.80 8.09
CA LEU A 49 5.23 -0.52 7.59
C LEU A 49 3.81 -0.91 8.00
N GLU A 50 3.41 -0.56 9.23
CA GLU A 50 2.04 -0.75 9.73
C GLU A 50 1.02 0.13 9.00
N GLU A 51 1.37 1.37 8.72
CA GLU A 51 0.52 2.27 7.93
C GLU A 51 0.34 1.76 6.49
N LEU A 52 1.42 1.33 5.85
CA LEU A 52 1.40 0.73 4.52
C LEU A 52 0.55 -0.55 4.48
N LYS A 53 0.68 -1.42 5.48
CA LYS A 53 -0.16 -2.63 5.62
C LYS A 53 -1.64 -2.25 5.72
N SER A 54 -1.97 -1.24 6.52
CA SER A 54 -3.35 -0.77 6.71
C SER A 54 -3.97 -0.27 5.41
N TYR A 55 -3.22 0.52 4.64
CA TYR A 55 -3.67 0.99 3.33
C TYR A 55 -3.80 -0.14 2.30
N ILE A 56 -2.85 -1.09 2.27
CA ILE A 56 -2.95 -2.27 1.42
C ILE A 56 -4.18 -3.11 1.79
N ASP A 57 -4.55 -3.20 3.07
CA ASP A 57 -5.74 -3.93 3.51
C ASP A 57 -7.04 -3.26 3.04
N ILE A 58 -7.09 -1.92 3.03
CA ILE A 58 -8.20 -1.15 2.44
C ILE A 58 -8.30 -1.43 0.94
N LEU A 59 -7.17 -1.37 0.21
CA LEU A 59 -7.13 -1.65 -1.22
C LEU A 59 -7.55 -3.09 -1.52
N LYS A 60 -7.14 -4.06 -0.69
CA LYS A 60 -7.57 -5.45 -0.78
C LYS A 60 -9.08 -5.58 -0.57
N LYS A 61 -9.66 -4.97 0.46
CA LYS A 61 -11.11 -5.00 0.70
C LYS A 61 -11.89 -4.37 -0.46
N GLY A 62 -11.33 -3.35 -1.10
CA GLY A 62 -11.92 -2.75 -2.30
C GLY A 62 -11.75 -3.60 -3.57
N ALA A 63 -10.67 -4.38 -3.68
CA ALA A 63 -10.33 -5.13 -4.89
C ALA A 63 -10.87 -6.57 -4.92
N TYR A 64 -10.97 -7.20 -3.76
CA TYR A 64 -11.38 -8.61 -3.64
C TYR A 64 -12.88 -8.73 -3.38
N GLU A 65 -13.48 -9.81 -3.87
CA GLU A 65 -14.83 -10.17 -3.49
C GLU A 65 -14.91 -10.38 -1.97
N SER A 66 -15.82 -9.66 -1.34
CA SER A 66 -16.21 -9.95 0.04
C SER A 66 -16.99 -11.26 -0.02
N LYS A 67 -16.45 -12.35 0.55
CA LYS A 67 -17.27 -13.55 0.76
C LYS A 67 -18.47 -13.14 1.62
N SER A 68 -19.65 -13.13 1.00
CA SER A 68 -20.94 -13.06 1.70
C SER A 68 -21.25 -14.40 2.37
#